data_AF-A0A9X7CGT0-F1
#
_entry.id   AF-A0A9X7CGT0-F1
#
_cell.length_a   1.000
_cell.length_b   1.000
_cell.length_c   1.000
_cell.angle_alpha   90.00
_cell.angle_beta   90.00
_cell.angle_gamma   90.00
#
_symmetry.space_group_name_H-M   'P 1'
#
loop_
_entity.id
_entity.type
_entity.pdbx_description
1 polymer ?
#
loop_
_entity_poly.entity_id
_entity_poly.type
_entity_poly.pdbx_seq_one_letter_code
_entity_poly.pdbx_strand_id
1 'polypeptide(L)'
;EEFSETATTKIVGIDSIPSNWEGVDIGPKTREIYADVIKNSKLVVWNGPMGVFEMTPFAEGTKAVGQALADAEDTYSVIGGGDSAAAVEKFGMADKMSHISTGGGASLEFMEGKELPGVVCLNDK
;
A
#
# COMPACT_ATOMS: atom_id res chain seq x y z
N GLU A 1 -13.58 -21.35 12.16
CA GLU A 1 -12.59 -20.42 11.60
C GLU A 1 -13.35 -19.18 11.24
N GLU A 2 -13.03 -18.04 11.84
CA GLU A 2 -13.76 -16.80 11.54
C GLU A 2 -12.73 -15.72 11.26
N PHE A 3 -12.53 -15.45 9.98
CA PHE A 3 -11.91 -14.22 9.51
C PHE A 3 -12.86 -13.07 9.85
N SER A 4 -12.62 -12.39 10.97
CA SER A 4 -13.50 -11.35 11.51
C SER A 4 -12.71 -10.29 12.28
N GLU A 5 -13.32 -9.12 12.48
CA GLU A 5 -12.74 -8.03 13.28
C GLU A 5 -12.56 -8.38 14.77
N THR A 6 -13.18 -9.47 15.24
CA THR A 6 -13.07 -9.95 16.63
C THR A 6 -12.18 -11.17 16.75
N ALA A 7 -11.52 -11.58 15.66
CA ALA A 7 -10.60 -12.71 15.66
C ALA A 7 -9.44 -12.47 16.64
N THR A 8 -9.02 -13.53 17.33
CA THR A 8 -7.83 -13.48 18.17
C THR A 8 -6.60 -13.34 17.29
N THR A 9 -5.79 -12.29 17.50
CA THR A 9 -4.57 -12.03 16.75
C THR A 9 -3.32 -12.32 17.59
N LYS A 10 -2.23 -12.67 16.90
CA LYS A 10 -0.90 -12.73 17.51
C LYS A 10 0.15 -12.40 16.47
N ILE A 11 1.27 -11.84 16.92
CA ILE A 11 2.42 -11.56 16.08
C ILE A 11 3.37 -12.77 16.15
N VAL A 12 3.75 -13.29 14.99
CA VAL A 12 4.73 -14.38 14.85
C VAL A 12 5.80 -14.00 13.82
N GLY A 13 6.94 -14.68 13.88
CA GLY A 13 7.91 -14.66 12.78
C GLY A 13 7.33 -15.32 11.53
N ILE A 14 7.84 -14.94 10.35
CA ILE A 14 7.38 -15.48 9.06
C ILE A 14 7.59 -17.00 8.95
N ASP A 15 8.58 -17.53 9.67
CA ASP A 15 8.92 -18.95 9.78
C ASP A 15 8.10 -19.70 10.86
N SER A 16 7.23 -19.00 11.57
CA SER A 16 6.55 -19.46 12.78
C SER A 16 5.03 -19.32 12.69
N ILE A 17 4.47 -19.23 11.48
CA ILE A 17 3.02 -19.20 11.25
C ILE A 17 2.44 -20.58 11.59
N PRO A 18 1.55 -20.70 12.59
CA PRO A 18 0.92 -21.97 12.92
C PRO A 18 0.03 -22.47 11.79
N SER A 19 -0.05 -23.79 11.60
CA SER A 19 -0.76 -24.40 10.46
C SER A 19 -2.26 -24.11 10.38
N ASN A 20 -2.89 -23.71 11.49
CA ASN A 20 -4.30 -23.36 11.57
C ASN A 20 -4.54 -21.85 11.72
N TRP A 21 -3.56 -21.03 11.32
CA TRP A 21 -3.63 -19.56 11.34
C TRP A 21 -3.33 -19.03 9.94
N GLU A 22 -3.84 -17.83 9.65
CA GLU A 22 -3.59 -17.11 8.41
C GLU A 22 -2.85 -15.79 8.67
N GLY A 23 -2.05 -15.35 7.70
CA GLY A 23 -1.39 -14.04 7.73
C GLY A 23 -2.32 -12.96 7.19
N VAL A 24 -2.65 -11.97 8.02
CA VAL A 24 -3.68 -10.96 7.72
C VAL A 24 -3.16 -9.52 7.65
N ASP A 25 -1.95 -9.29 8.16
CA ASP A 25 -1.24 -8.00 8.11
C ASP A 25 0.26 -8.23 8.37
N ILE A 26 1.10 -7.26 7.99
CA ILE A 26 2.53 -7.29 8.29
C ILE A 26 2.80 -6.94 9.76
N GLY A 27 3.74 -7.66 10.37
CA GLY A 27 4.13 -7.43 11.77
C GLY A 27 4.97 -6.15 11.97
N PRO A 28 5.15 -5.69 13.22
CA PRO A 28 5.82 -4.43 13.54
C PRO A 28 7.27 -4.34 13.02
N LYS A 29 8.02 -5.45 13.05
CA LYS A 29 9.40 -5.48 12.50
C LYS A 29 9.42 -5.21 10.99
N THR A 30 8.47 -5.78 10.25
CA THR A 30 8.35 -5.54 8.80
C THR A 30 7.99 -4.09 8.51
N ARG A 31 7.11 -3.49 9.32
CA ARG A 31 6.73 -2.07 9.20
C ARG A 31 7.95 -1.15 9.35
N GLU A 32 8.81 -1.42 10.34
CA GLU A 32 10.06 -0.67 10.55
C GLU A 32 11.00 -0.80 9.34
N ILE A 33 11.24 -2.04 8.88
CA ILE A 33 12.08 -2.30 7.70
C ILE A 33 11.55 -1.56 6.46
N TYR A 34 10.24 -1.62 6.22
CA TYR A 34 9.65 -0.96 5.06
C TYR A 34 9.72 0.55 5.18
N ALA A 35 9.48 1.11 6.36
CA ALA A 35 9.62 2.55 6.60
C ALA A 35 11.05 3.04 6.34
N ASP A 36 12.06 2.27 6.74
CA ASP A 36 13.46 2.59 6.46
C ASP A 36 13.78 2.52 4.96
N VAL A 37 13.30 1.51 4.24
CA VAL A 37 13.47 1.41 2.78
C VAL A 37 12.79 2.60 2.08
N ILE A 38 11.59 2.97 2.51
CA ILE A 38 10.84 4.11 1.96
C ILE A 38 11.61 5.42 2.16
N LYS A 39 12.05 5.72 3.38
CA LYS A 39 12.80 6.95 3.71
C LYS A 39 14.11 7.10 2.92
N ASN A 40 14.73 5.99 2.55
CA ASN A 40 15.98 5.98 1.78
C ASN A 40 15.75 5.94 0.26
N SER A 41 14.51 5.88 -0.21
CA SER A 41 14.17 5.84 -1.63
C SER A 41 13.84 7.26 -2.13
N LYS A 42 14.26 7.62 -3.35
CA LYS A 42 13.90 8.93 -3.94
C LYS A 42 12.56 8.92 -4.66
N LEU A 43 12.11 7.74 -5.10
CA LEU A 43 10.83 7.51 -5.76
C LEU A 43 10.26 6.21 -5.22
N VAL A 44 9.00 6.22 -4.80
CA VAL A 44 8.27 5.01 -4.39
C VAL A 44 6.95 4.95 -5.13
N VAL A 45 6.68 3.81 -5.77
CA VAL A 45 5.37 3.48 -6.30
C VAL A 45 4.72 2.46 -5.39
N TRP A 46 3.53 2.77 -4.88
CA TRP A 46 2.77 1.90 -3.98
C TRP A 46 1.45 1.47 -4.63
N ASN A 47 1.27 0.15 -4.80
CA ASN A 47 0.06 -0.46 -5.34
C ASN A 47 -0.31 -1.71 -4.51
N GLY A 48 -1.38 -1.63 -3.74
CA GLY A 48 -1.92 -2.69 -2.89
C GLY A 48 -1.65 -2.50 -1.38
N PRO A 49 -2.65 -2.68 -0.49
CA PRO A 49 -2.47 -2.60 0.96
C PRO A 49 -1.61 -3.76 1.51
N MET A 50 -1.14 -3.63 2.75
CA MET A 50 -0.28 -4.64 3.40
C MET A 50 -1.07 -5.73 4.15
N GLY A 51 -2.36 -5.51 4.33
CA GLY A 51 -3.31 -6.37 5.04
C GLY A 51 -4.73 -5.96 4.69
N VAL A 52 -5.71 -6.58 5.34
CA VAL A 52 -7.14 -6.31 5.11
C VAL A 52 -7.56 -5.05 5.86
N PHE A 53 -7.10 -3.90 5.36
CA PHE A 53 -7.13 -2.60 6.04
C PHE A 53 -8.53 -2.04 6.29
N GLU A 54 -9.54 -2.62 5.64
CA GLU A 54 -10.95 -2.39 5.92
C GLU A 54 -11.28 -2.76 7.38
N MET A 55 -10.68 -3.85 7.87
CA MET A 55 -10.85 -4.35 9.24
C MET A 55 -9.81 -3.72 10.18
N THR A 56 -10.31 -3.05 11.23
CA THR A 56 -9.46 -2.31 12.18
C THR A 56 -8.26 -3.11 12.73
N PRO A 57 -8.40 -4.40 13.13
CA PRO A 57 -7.27 -5.16 13.66
C PRO A 57 -6.15 -5.45 12.63
N PHE A 58 -6.43 -5.34 11.33
CA PHE A 58 -5.54 -5.71 10.23
C PHE A 58 -5.08 -4.51 9.39
N ALA A 59 -5.32 -3.30 9.89
CA ALA A 59 -5.06 -2.04 9.18
C ALA A 59 -3.68 -1.43 9.46
N GLU A 60 -2.99 -1.87 10.51
CA GLU A 60 -1.82 -1.17 11.04
C GLU A 60 -0.61 -1.23 10.11
N GLY A 61 -0.42 -2.31 9.35
CA GLY A 61 0.65 -2.38 8.34
C GLY A 61 0.42 -1.42 7.18
N THR A 62 -0.79 -1.40 6.63
CA THR A 62 -1.17 -0.47 5.55
C THR A 62 -1.03 0.97 6.00
N LYS A 63 -1.50 1.28 7.22
CA LYS A 63 -1.35 2.60 7.84
C LYS A 63 0.12 2.98 8.01
N ALA A 64 0.97 2.05 8.49
CA ALA A 64 2.38 2.31 8.70
C ALA A 64 3.12 2.62 7.39
N VAL A 65 2.82 1.92 6.29
CA VAL A 65 3.41 2.21 4.97
C VAL A 65 2.97 3.58 4.46
N GLY A 66 1.68 3.90 4.55
CA GLY A 66 1.19 5.23 4.17
C GLY A 66 1.81 6.35 5.02
N GLN A 67 1.99 6.12 6.32
CA GLN A 67 2.63 7.07 7.23
C GLN A 67 4.11 7.25 6.89
N ALA A 68 4.83 6.18 6.57
CA ALA A 68 6.21 6.26 6.16
C ALA A 68 6.38 7.08 4.87
N LEU A 69 5.47 6.94 3.90
CA LEU A 69 5.44 7.77 2.70
C LEU A 69 5.14 9.23 3.03
N ALA A 70 4.17 9.48 3.91
CA ALA A 70 3.78 10.82 4.34
C ALA A 70 4.87 11.57 5.12
N ASP A 71 5.74 10.85 5.82
CA ASP A 71 6.83 11.40 6.63
C ASP A 71 8.16 11.52 5.86
N ALA A 72 8.27 10.91 4.67
CA ALA A 72 9.51 10.88 3.90
C ALA A 72 9.64 12.13 3.01
N GLU A 73 10.18 13.22 3.58
CA GLU A 73 10.27 14.55 2.94
C GLU A 73 11.00 14.56 1.58
N ASP A 74 11.99 13.68 1.41
CA ASP A 74 12.83 13.59 0.20
C ASP A 74 12.38 12.48 -0.78
N THR A 75 11.17 11.93 -0.60
CA THR A 75 10.64 10.83 -1.41
C THR A 75 9.47 11.30 -2.26
N TYR A 76 9.56 11.11 -3.58
CA TYR A 76 8.40 11.28 -4.46
C TYR A 76 7.51 10.04 -4.38
N SER A 77 6.27 10.19 -3.90
CA SER A 77 5.34 9.08 -3.70
C SER A 77 4.27 9.03 -4.80
N VAL A 78 4.14 7.86 -5.44
CA VAL A 78 3.14 7.56 -6.45
C VAL A 78 2.20 6.49 -5.90
N ILE A 79 0.96 6.85 -5.64
CA ILE A 79 -0.09 5.92 -5.23
C ILE A 79 -0.82 5.42 -6.46
N GLY A 80 -0.70 4.13 -6.73
CA GLY A 80 -1.39 3.44 -7.81
C GLY A 80 -2.45 2.49 -7.26
N GLY A 81 -3.51 2.27 -8.04
CA GLY A 81 -4.60 1.34 -7.68
C GLY A 81 -5.63 1.96 -6.74
N GLY A 82 -6.89 1.50 -6.87
CA GLY A 82 -8.02 2.05 -6.12
C GLY A 82 -7.90 1.82 -4.62
N ASP A 83 -7.44 0.64 -4.19
CA ASP A 83 -7.39 0.28 -2.77
C ASP A 83 -6.32 1.05 -2.01
N SER A 84 -5.13 1.27 -2.60
CA SER A 84 -4.11 2.13 -1.99
C SER A 84 -4.55 3.58 -1.91
N ALA A 85 -5.25 4.09 -2.93
CA ALA A 85 -5.83 5.43 -2.90
C ALA A 85 -6.90 5.55 -1.79
N ALA A 86 -7.77 4.56 -1.66
CA ALA A 86 -8.77 4.51 -0.58
C ALA A 86 -8.12 4.40 0.81
N ALA A 87 -7.01 3.67 0.94
CA ALA A 87 -6.29 3.54 2.20
C ALA A 87 -5.67 4.87 2.66
N VAL A 88 -4.94 5.59 1.79
CA VAL A 88 -4.36 6.89 2.16
C VAL A 88 -5.43 7.94 2.48
N GLU A 89 -6.59 7.87 1.83
CA GLU A 89 -7.75 8.71 2.14
C GLU A 89 -8.33 8.36 3.51
N LYS A 90 -8.61 7.08 3.77
CA LYS A 90 -9.15 6.58 5.05
C LYS A 90 -8.30 7.02 6.25
N PHE A 91 -6.99 7.06 6.08
CA PHE A 91 -6.05 7.43 7.14
C PHE A 91 -5.66 8.92 7.15
N GLY A 92 -6.24 9.75 6.28
CA GLY A 92 -6.02 11.20 6.27
C GLY A 92 -4.62 11.61 5.79
N MET A 93 -4.03 10.83 4.88
CA MET A 93 -2.66 11.03 4.37
C MET A 93 -2.63 11.40 2.89
N ALA A 94 -3.78 11.49 2.21
CA ALA A 94 -3.86 11.76 0.78
C ALA A 94 -3.14 13.05 0.37
N ASP A 95 -3.33 14.14 1.11
CA ASP A 95 -2.70 15.44 0.84
C ASP A 95 -1.17 15.45 0.98
N LYS A 96 -0.59 14.40 1.57
CA LYS A 96 0.85 14.26 1.74
C LYS A 96 1.50 13.39 0.66
N MET A 97 0.71 12.77 -0.21
CA MET A 97 1.22 11.97 -1.33
C MET A 97 1.57 12.88 -2.51
N SER A 98 2.68 12.61 -3.21
CA SER A 98 3.10 13.45 -4.33
C SER A 98 2.20 13.31 -5.56
N HIS A 99 1.71 12.09 -5.81
CA HIS A 99 0.77 11.78 -6.87
C HIS A 99 -0.18 10.64 -6.46
N ILE A 100 -1.48 10.87 -6.56
CA ILE A 100 -2.51 9.82 -6.42
C ILE A 100 -3.16 9.61 -7.77
N SER A 101 -2.97 8.42 -8.33
CA SER A 101 -3.53 8.08 -9.63
C SER A 101 -5.02 7.76 -9.52
N THR A 102 -5.83 8.37 -10.39
CA THR A 102 -7.27 8.09 -10.51
C THR A 102 -7.60 7.05 -11.57
N GLY A 103 -6.59 6.50 -12.26
CA GLY A 103 -6.77 5.56 -13.38
C GLY A 103 -7.14 4.14 -12.96
N GLY A 104 -7.05 3.80 -11.67
CA GLY A 104 -7.36 2.46 -11.16
C GLY A 104 -6.60 1.38 -11.93
N GLY A 105 -7.33 0.53 -12.66
CA GLY A 105 -6.74 -0.51 -13.51
C GLY A 105 -5.89 0.03 -14.66
N ALA A 106 -6.24 1.20 -15.23
CA ALA A 106 -5.45 1.81 -16.30
C ALA A 106 -4.04 2.21 -15.83
N SER A 107 -3.91 2.66 -14.57
CA SER A 107 -2.62 2.98 -13.97
C SER A 107 -1.75 1.74 -13.81
N LEU A 108 -2.35 0.59 -13.50
CA LEU A 108 -1.63 -0.68 -13.40
C LEU A 108 -1.19 -1.16 -14.79
N GLU A 109 -2.08 -1.14 -15.78
CA GLU A 109 -1.73 -1.49 -17.17
C GLU A 109 -0.61 -0.62 -17.74
N PHE A 110 -0.61 0.68 -17.41
CA PHE A 110 0.49 1.58 -17.76
C PHE A 110 1.81 1.16 -17.10
N MET A 111 1.79 0.83 -15.81
CA MET A 111 2.96 0.35 -15.08
C MET A 111 3.46 -1.02 -15.55
N GLU A 112 2.57 -1.85 -16.13
CA GLU A 112 2.93 -3.09 -16.82
C GLU A 112 3.61 -2.86 -18.18
N GLY A 113 3.69 -1.60 -18.65
CA GLY A 113 4.30 -1.22 -19.91
C GLY A 113 3.39 -1.42 -21.13
N LYS A 114 2.08 -1.56 -20.92
CA LYS A 114 1.12 -1.65 -22.02
C LYS A 114 0.87 -0.29 -22.64
N GLU A 115 0.66 -0.29 -23.95
CA GLU A 115 0.14 0.86 -24.66
C GLU A 115 -1.36 1.00 -24.38
N LEU A 116 -1.73 2.05 -23.65
CA LEU A 116 -3.13 2.38 -23.42
C LEU A 116 -3.72 3.03 -24.68
N PRO A 117 -4.77 2.48 -25.33
CA PRO A 117 -5.27 3.01 -26.60
C PRO A 117 -5.70 4.48 -26.55
N GLY A 118 -6.26 4.91 -25.41
CA GLY A 118 -6.65 6.31 -25.19
C GLY A 118 -5.47 7.28 -24.99
N VAL A 119 -4.28 6.77 -24.69
CA VAL A 119 -3.03 7.56 -24.64
C VAL A 119 -2.38 7.58 -26.02
N VAL A 120 -2.32 6.43 -26.71
CA VAL A 120 -1.70 6.30 -28.05
C VAL A 120 -2.39 7.18 -29.10
N CYS A 121 -3.70 7.40 -29.01
CA CYS A 121 -4.42 8.20 -29.99
C CYS A 121 -4.21 9.72 -29.86
N LEU A 122 -3.55 10.19 -28.79
CA LEU A 122 -3.22 11.60 -28.60
C LEU A 122 -2.12 12.02 -29.59
N ASN A 123 -2.15 13.27 -30.04
CA ASN A 123 -1.10 13.79 -30.91
C ASN A 123 0.18 14.02 -30.11
N ASP A 124 1.33 13.70 -30.71
CA ASP A 124 2.63 14.13 -30.20
C ASP A 124 2.70 15.65 -30.15
N LYS A 125 3.49 16.16 -29.20
CA LYS A 125 3.64 17.59 -28.92
C LYS A 125 4.35 18.36 -30.03
#